data_AF-A0A164QMM7-F1
#
_entry.id   AF-A0A164QMM7-F1
#
_cell.length_a   1.000
_cell.length_b   1.000
_cell.length_c   1.000
_cell.angle_alpha   90.00
_cell.angle_beta   90.00
_cell.angle_gamma   90.00
#
_symmetry.space_group_name_H-M   'P 1'
#
loop_
_entity.id
_entity.type
_entity.pdbx_description
1 polymer ?
#
loop_
_entity_poly.entity_id
_entity_poly.type
_entity_poly.pdbx_seq_one_letter_code
_entity_poly.pdbx_strand_id
1 'polypeptide(L)'
;MTKYVNDGKKQQETLRGPFDIETHKECFVNYLEVVIDEEGTVMYATPSHQEKMISIGCEKFNKSRDEFYNSCPKEYWLDVMTWLCEVTGCVPLWGTHMEGTANKKQEKTIKELIDAGLYHGRIISKVDLNK
;
A
#
# COMPACT_ATOMS: atom_id res chain seq x y z
N MET A 1 -3.35 24.72 13.73
CA MET A 1 -4.62 24.31 14.37
C MET A 1 -5.42 23.57 13.31
N THR A 2 -5.33 22.24 13.30
CA THR A 2 -5.83 21.34 12.25
C THR A 2 -7.35 21.34 12.26
N LYS A 3 -7.98 21.93 11.25
CA LYS A 3 -9.42 22.23 11.23
C LYS A 3 -10.32 21.00 11.03
N TYR A 4 -9.77 19.82 10.75
CA TYR A 4 -10.55 18.68 10.26
C TYR A 4 -10.22 17.32 10.88
N VAL A 5 -9.37 17.31 11.91
CA VAL A 5 -9.10 16.06 12.64
C VAL A 5 -10.42 15.59 13.29
N ASN A 6 -10.88 14.40 12.90
CA ASN A 6 -12.14 13.76 13.30
C ASN A 6 -13.41 14.17 12.53
N ASP A 7 -13.31 14.80 11.35
CA ASP A 7 -14.44 14.87 10.41
C ASP A 7 -14.54 13.57 9.60
N GLY A 8 -15.37 12.64 10.07
CA GLY A 8 -15.54 11.33 9.45
C GLY A 8 -15.99 11.37 7.99
N LYS A 9 -16.73 12.41 7.56
CA LYS A 9 -17.15 12.56 6.17
C LYS A 9 -15.95 12.96 5.30
N LYS A 10 -15.18 13.97 5.73
CA LYS A 10 -13.97 14.40 5.03
C LYS A 10 -12.95 13.26 4.94
N GLN A 11 -12.76 12.49 6.02
CA GLN A 11 -11.88 11.33 6.03
C GLN A 11 -12.29 10.29 4.97
N GLN A 12 -13.58 9.97 4.87
CA GLN A 12 -14.09 9.05 3.85
C GLN A 12 -13.91 9.59 2.43
N GLU A 13 -14.08 10.89 2.21
CA GLU A 13 -13.82 11.54 0.92
C GLU A 13 -12.31 11.47 0.57
N THR A 14 -11.44 11.75 1.52
CA THR A 14 -9.98 11.66 1.35
C THR A 14 -9.54 10.23 0.99
N LEU A 15 -10.05 9.20 1.68
CA LEU A 15 -9.70 7.80 1.44
C LEU A 15 -10.15 7.26 0.06
N ARG A 16 -11.09 7.95 -0.61
CA ARG A 16 -11.57 7.61 -1.96
C ARG A 16 -10.84 8.36 -3.07
N GLY A 17 -10.07 9.39 -2.69
CA GLY A 17 -9.30 10.20 -3.61
C GLY A 17 -7.89 9.65 -3.87
N PRO A 18 -7.10 10.35 -4.70
CA PRO A 18 -5.67 10.09 -4.82
C PRO A 18 -4.98 10.36 -3.47
N PHE A 19 -3.90 9.62 -3.21
CA PHE A 19 -3.08 9.88 -2.03
C PHE A 19 -2.31 11.19 -2.20
N ASP A 20 -2.35 12.04 -1.18
CA ASP A 20 -1.57 13.27 -1.06
C ASP A 20 -1.18 13.47 0.40
N ILE A 21 0.10 13.77 0.66
CA ILE A 21 0.66 13.81 2.00
C ILE A 21 0.02 14.92 2.84
N GLU A 22 -0.13 16.12 2.28
CA GLU A 22 -0.66 17.26 3.02
C GLU A 22 -2.15 17.08 3.32
N THR A 23 -2.92 16.68 2.32
CA THR A 23 -4.35 16.35 2.48
C THR A 23 -4.54 15.24 3.52
N HIS A 24 -3.67 14.24 3.54
CA HIS A 24 -3.70 13.17 4.53
C HIS A 24 -3.47 13.69 5.95
N LYS A 25 -2.40 14.49 6.15
CA LYS A 25 -2.03 15.04 7.46
C LYS A 25 -3.06 16.03 8.02
N GLU A 26 -3.86 16.66 7.17
CA GLU A 26 -4.98 17.48 7.63
C GLU A 26 -6.13 16.67 8.22
N CYS A 27 -6.32 15.43 7.75
CA CYS A 27 -7.50 14.61 8.04
C CYS A 27 -7.22 13.53 9.08
N PHE A 28 -5.97 13.07 9.19
CA PHE A 28 -5.58 11.93 10.00
C PHE A 28 -4.42 12.26 10.93
N VAL A 29 -4.38 11.58 12.07
CA VAL A 29 -3.29 11.66 13.06
C VAL A 29 -2.84 10.24 13.37
N ASN A 30 -1.54 9.97 13.27
CA ASN A 30 -0.93 8.66 13.55
C ASN A 30 -1.58 7.50 12.78
N TYR A 31 -2.03 7.74 11.56
CA TYR A 31 -2.65 6.74 10.69
C TYR A 31 -1.94 6.75 9.34
N LEU A 32 -1.70 5.55 8.80
CA LEU A 32 -1.24 5.32 7.45
C LEU A 32 -1.62 3.89 7.07
N GLU A 33 -2.45 3.74 6.04
CA GLU A 33 -2.75 2.46 5.41
C GLU A 33 -2.77 2.67 3.89
N VAL A 34 -1.68 2.28 3.24
CA VAL A 34 -1.46 2.52 1.81
C VAL A 34 -0.84 1.30 1.13
N VAL A 35 -0.98 1.25 -0.18
CA VAL A 35 -0.27 0.32 -1.08
C VAL A 35 0.58 1.17 -2.02
N ILE A 36 1.84 0.77 -2.21
CA ILE A 36 2.75 1.39 -3.17
C ILE A 36 2.95 0.43 -4.36
N ASP A 37 2.64 0.88 -5.57
CA ASP A 37 2.86 0.07 -6.78
C ASP A 37 4.35 -0.02 -7.19
N GLU A 38 4.65 -0.77 -8.24
CA GLU A 38 6.02 -0.95 -8.76
C GLU A 38 6.67 0.36 -9.23
N GLU A 39 5.86 1.36 -9.58
CA GLU A 39 6.31 2.66 -10.07
C GLU A 39 6.51 3.68 -8.94
N GLY A 40 6.17 3.30 -7.70
CA GLY A 40 6.28 4.17 -6.53
C GLY A 40 5.03 5.02 -6.28
N THR A 41 3.91 4.76 -6.95
CA THR A 41 2.64 5.46 -6.74
C THR A 41 2.01 4.99 -5.43
N VAL A 42 1.67 5.93 -4.56
CA VAL A 42 0.96 5.64 -3.30
C VAL A 42 -0.55 5.67 -3.52
N MET A 43 -1.25 4.68 -2.99
CA MET A 43 -2.71 4.60 -3.01
C MET A 43 -3.24 4.22 -1.64
N TYR A 44 -4.39 4.75 -1.24
CA TYR A 44 -5.07 4.28 -0.04
C TYR A 44 -5.44 2.80 -0.15
N ALA A 45 -5.23 2.07 0.95
CA ALA A 45 -5.58 0.66 1.10
C ALA A 45 -7.05 0.48 1.48
N THR A 46 -7.97 1.12 0.75
CA THR A 46 -9.42 1.10 1.04
C THR A 46 -10.12 0.13 0.08
N PRO A 47 -10.94 -0.83 0.57
CA PRO A 47 -11.35 -1.04 1.97
C PRO A 47 -10.33 -1.83 2.81
N SER A 48 -9.35 -2.50 2.19
CA SER A 48 -8.23 -3.13 2.87
C SER A 48 -7.04 -3.27 1.92
N HIS A 49 -5.83 -3.52 2.44
CA HIS A 49 -4.65 -3.81 1.62
C HIS A 49 -4.88 -5.00 0.69
N GLN A 50 -5.48 -6.08 1.21
CA GLN A 50 -5.77 -7.28 0.44
C GLN A 50 -6.72 -6.96 -0.74
N GLU A 51 -7.86 -6.30 -0.51
CA GLU A 51 -8.79 -5.98 -1.60
C GLU A 51 -8.19 -5.00 -2.61
N LYS A 52 -7.40 -4.03 -2.14
CA LYS A 52 -6.71 -3.08 -3.03
C LYS A 52 -5.71 -3.79 -3.93
N MET A 53 -4.90 -4.69 -3.37
CA MET A 53 -3.92 -5.47 -4.14
C MET A 53 -4.59 -6.50 -5.05
N ILE A 54 -5.71 -7.10 -4.64
CA ILE A 54 -6.53 -7.94 -5.53
C ILE A 54 -7.03 -7.12 -6.72
N SER A 55 -7.55 -5.91 -6.50
CA SER A 55 -8.00 -5.03 -7.59
C SER A 55 -6.87 -4.72 -8.57
N ILE A 56 -5.67 -4.39 -8.05
CA ILE A 56 -4.47 -4.15 -8.88
C ILE A 56 -4.10 -5.41 -9.67
N GLY A 57 -4.16 -6.58 -9.04
CA GLY A 57 -3.94 -7.87 -9.69
C GLY A 57 -4.95 -8.14 -10.80
N CYS A 58 -6.24 -7.92 -10.57
CA CYS A 58 -7.29 -8.04 -11.58
C CYS A 58 -6.99 -7.21 -12.83
N GLU A 59 -6.60 -5.94 -12.64
CA GLU A 59 -6.22 -5.05 -13.74
C GLU A 59 -4.97 -5.55 -14.46
N LYS A 60 -3.91 -5.89 -13.71
CA LYS A 60 -2.62 -6.34 -14.26
C LYS A 60 -2.73 -7.62 -15.08
N PHE A 61 -3.58 -8.56 -14.65
CA PHE A 61 -3.72 -9.87 -15.29
C PHE A 61 -4.99 -10.00 -16.15
N ASN A 62 -5.78 -8.92 -16.27
CA ASN A 62 -7.05 -8.89 -16.98
C ASN A 62 -7.98 -10.07 -16.56
N LYS A 63 -8.19 -10.20 -15.26
CA LYS A 63 -9.01 -11.25 -14.63
C LYS A 63 -10.10 -10.64 -13.77
N SER A 64 -11.22 -11.35 -13.61
CA SER A 64 -12.17 -11.03 -12.54
C SER A 64 -11.54 -11.26 -11.16
N ARG A 65 -12.17 -10.68 -10.13
CA ARG A 65 -11.74 -10.83 -8.74
C ARG A 65 -11.58 -12.29 -8.33
N ASP A 66 -12.57 -13.13 -8.66
CA ASP A 66 -12.58 -14.55 -8.28
C ASP A 66 -11.56 -15.36 -9.09
N GLU A 67 -11.40 -15.09 -10.39
CA GLU A 67 -10.37 -15.75 -11.21
C GLU A 67 -8.96 -15.41 -10.74
N PHE A 68 -8.73 -14.16 -10.33
CA PHE A 68 -7.45 -13.75 -9.78
C PHE A 68 -7.22 -14.39 -8.40
N TYR A 69 -8.16 -14.25 -7.47
CA TYR A 69 -8.00 -14.80 -6.12
C TYR A 69 -7.87 -16.32 -6.10
N ASN A 70 -8.65 -17.04 -6.93
CA ASN A 70 -8.56 -18.49 -7.05
C ASN A 70 -7.26 -18.97 -7.73
N SER A 71 -6.47 -18.05 -8.30
CA SER A 71 -5.12 -18.38 -8.79
C SER A 71 -4.05 -18.36 -7.69
N CYS A 72 -4.41 -17.99 -6.45
CA CYS A 72 -3.54 -18.11 -5.28
C CYS A 72 -3.13 -19.58 -5.05
N PRO A 73 -1.82 -19.90 -5.11
CA PRO A 73 -1.33 -21.24 -4.84
C PRO A 73 -1.64 -21.66 -3.39
N LYS A 74 -1.84 -22.97 -3.17
CA LYS A 74 -2.31 -23.51 -1.88
C LYS A 74 -1.35 -23.21 -0.73
N GLU A 75 -0.06 -23.18 -1.02
CA GLU A 75 1.00 -22.84 -0.08
C GLU A 75 0.86 -21.42 0.52
N TYR A 76 0.18 -20.51 -0.19
CA TYR A 76 -0.08 -19.14 0.27
C TYR A 76 -1.48 -18.95 0.87
N TRP A 77 -2.30 -19.99 1.02
CA TRP A 77 -3.66 -19.80 1.58
C TRP A 77 -3.68 -19.26 3.00
N LEU A 78 -2.63 -19.52 3.78
CA LEU A 78 -2.45 -18.97 5.13
C LEU A 78 -1.59 -17.71 5.16
N ASP A 79 -1.07 -17.27 4.01
CA ASP A 79 -0.21 -16.10 3.84
C ASP A 79 -0.45 -15.44 2.47
N VAL A 80 -1.70 -15.02 2.27
CA VAL A 80 -2.16 -14.47 0.99
C VAL A 80 -1.45 -13.15 0.66
N MET A 81 -1.08 -12.38 1.68
CA MET A 81 -0.40 -11.10 1.48
C MET A 81 0.98 -11.26 0.87
N THR A 82 1.77 -12.26 1.28
CA THR A 82 3.05 -12.56 0.63
C THR A 82 2.86 -12.86 -0.86
N TRP A 83 1.90 -13.71 -1.21
CA TRP A 83 1.57 -13.98 -2.61
C TRP A 83 1.15 -12.71 -3.37
N LEU A 84 0.30 -11.88 -2.76
CA LEU A 84 -0.14 -10.62 -3.37
C LEU A 84 1.05 -9.69 -3.63
N CYS A 85 2.00 -9.56 -2.69
CA CYS A 85 3.21 -8.77 -2.88
C CYS A 85 4.04 -9.29 -4.07
N GLU A 86 4.23 -10.61 -4.17
CA GLU A 86 5.01 -11.24 -5.24
C GLU A 86 4.36 -11.06 -6.61
N VAL A 87 3.07 -11.32 -6.72
CA VAL A 87 2.37 -11.35 -8.02
C VAL A 87 2.05 -9.96 -8.54
N THR A 88 1.75 -9.01 -7.65
CA THR A 88 1.44 -7.63 -8.03
C THR A 88 2.69 -6.77 -8.14
N GLY A 89 3.75 -7.09 -7.39
CA GLY A 89 4.93 -6.24 -7.21
C GLY A 89 4.69 -5.06 -6.26
N CYS A 90 3.52 -4.97 -5.63
CA CYS A 90 3.17 -3.90 -4.71
C CYS A 90 3.76 -4.12 -3.31
N VAL A 91 3.90 -3.02 -2.57
CA VAL A 91 4.32 -2.99 -1.16
C VAL A 91 3.22 -2.34 -0.31
N PRO A 92 2.49 -3.11 0.52
CA PRO A 92 1.56 -2.54 1.49
C PRO A 92 2.31 -1.97 2.70
N LEU A 93 1.85 -0.82 3.18
CA LEU A 93 2.35 -0.17 4.40
C LEU A 93 1.22 0.06 5.41
N TRP A 94 1.55 -0.19 6.67
CA TRP A 94 0.92 0.36 7.85
C TRP A 94 1.87 1.37 8.49
N GLY A 95 1.41 2.18 9.44
CA GLY A 95 2.23 3.22 10.07
C GLY A 95 3.62 2.78 10.57
N THR A 96 3.82 1.51 10.93
CA THR A 96 5.10 0.97 11.42
C THR A 96 5.55 -0.33 10.74
N HIS A 97 4.78 -0.85 9.78
CA HIS A 97 5.01 -2.16 9.20
C HIS A 97 4.87 -2.13 7.67
N MET A 98 5.67 -2.95 7.00
CA MET A 98 5.56 -3.21 5.58
C MET A 98 5.62 -4.71 5.32
N GLU A 99 4.96 -5.16 4.27
CA GLU A 99 5.13 -6.51 3.72
C GLU A 99 5.73 -6.44 2.32
N GLY A 100 6.35 -7.54 1.89
CA GLY A 100 7.08 -7.61 0.63
C GLY A 100 8.45 -6.91 0.68
N THR A 101 9.05 -6.77 -0.50
CA THR A 101 10.35 -6.13 -0.68
C THR A 101 10.26 -4.98 -1.67
N ALA A 102 10.69 -3.80 -1.25
CA ALA A 102 10.66 -2.60 -2.08
C ALA A 102 11.73 -2.62 -3.17
N ASN A 103 11.35 -2.22 -4.38
CA ASN A 103 12.27 -1.82 -5.43
C ASN A 103 12.78 -0.38 -5.21
N LYS A 104 13.67 0.12 -6.08
CA LYS A 104 14.27 1.46 -5.90
C LYS A 104 13.28 2.63 -5.97
N LYS A 105 12.22 2.52 -6.77
CA LYS A 105 11.17 3.56 -6.85
C LYS A 105 10.34 3.57 -5.57
N GLN A 106 9.91 2.39 -5.13
CA GLN A 106 9.21 2.20 -3.86
C GLN A 106 10.04 2.65 -2.66
N GLU A 107 11.34 2.31 -2.62
CA GLU A 107 12.26 2.79 -1.57
C GLU A 107 12.31 4.32 -1.49
N LYS A 108 12.33 5.00 -2.63
CA LYS A 108 12.31 6.46 -2.69
C LYS A 108 11.00 7.00 -2.10
N THR A 109 9.86 6.47 -2.54
CA THR A 109 8.54 6.85 -2.02
C THR A 109 8.41 6.59 -0.51
N ILE A 110 8.89 5.45 -0.01
CA ILE A 110 8.85 5.13 1.43
C ILE A 110 9.70 6.13 2.23
N LYS A 111 10.86 6.55 1.70
CA LYS A 111 11.68 7.60 2.34
C LYS A 111 10.93 8.94 2.40
N GLU A 112 10.24 9.33 1.34
CA GLU A 112 9.41 10.54 1.34
C GLU A 112 8.29 10.45 2.41
N LEU A 113 7.68 9.28 2.60
CA LEU A 113 6.69 9.06 3.67
C LEU A 113 7.31 9.10 5.08
N ILE A 114 8.55 8.63 5.25
CA ILE A 114 9.31 8.75 6.51
C ILE A 114 9.62 10.21 6.81
N ASP A 115 10.15 10.94 5.82
CA ASP A 115 10.52 12.35 5.95
C ASP A 115 9.28 13.22 6.26
N ALA A 116 8.11 12.84 5.74
CA ALA A 116 6.83 13.48 6.04
C ALA A 116 6.28 13.15 7.45
N GLY A 117 6.87 12.18 8.14
CA GLY A 117 6.44 11.69 9.45
C GLY A 117 5.20 10.79 9.41
N LEU A 118 4.94 10.11 8.29
CA LEU A 118 3.78 9.22 8.12
C LEU A 118 4.12 7.74 8.33
N TYR A 119 5.31 7.32 7.90
CA TYR A 119 5.80 5.94 8.07
C TYR A 119 6.97 5.92 9.06
N HIS A 120 6.94 4.96 9.97
CA HIS A 120 7.95 4.81 11.04
C HIS A 120 8.57 3.42 11.08
N GLY A 121 8.21 2.55 10.13
CA GLY A 121 8.76 1.21 10.02
C GLY A 121 10.11 1.17 9.31
N ARG A 122 10.69 -0.04 9.23
CA ARG A 122 11.91 -0.28 8.46
C ARG A 122 11.58 -0.45 6.98
N ILE A 123 12.54 -0.12 6.11
CA ILE A 123 12.48 -0.43 4.69
C ILE A 123 13.13 -1.79 4.47
N ILE A 124 12.39 -2.72 3.87
CA ILE A 124 12.87 -4.03 3.43
C ILE A 124 13.09 -3.94 1.92
N SER A 125 14.34 -3.85 1.49
CA SER A 125 14.72 -3.73 0.08
C SER A 125 14.84 -5.09 -0.60
N LYS A 126 14.52 -5.15 -1.89
CA LYS A 126 14.90 -6.29 -2.73
C LYS A 126 16.44 -6.28 -2.85
N VAL A 127 17.09 -7.35 -2.42
CA VAL A 127 18.55 -7.48 -2.56
C VAL A 127 18.84 -7.78 -4.03
N ASP A 128 19.53 -6.86 -4.71
CA ASP A 128 20.07 -7.14 -6.05
C ASP A 128 21.21 -8.14 -5.91
N LEU A 129 20.91 -9.43 -6.06
CA LEU A 129 21.90 -10.52 -6.00
C LEU A 129 22.80 -10.60 -7.26
N ASN A 130 22.79 -9.57 -8.12
CA ASN A 130 23.55 -9.52 -9.37
C ASN A 130 24.60 -8.39 -9.35
N LYS A 131 25.42 -8.31 -8.30
CA LYS A 131 26.65 -7.50 -8.31
C LYS A 131 27.88 -8.38 -8.23
#